data_AF-A0A2V8MNE2-F1
#
_entry.id   AF-A0A2V8MNE2-F1
#
_cell.length_a   1.000
_cell.length_b   1.000
_cell.length_c   1.000
_cell.angle_alpha   90.00
_cell.angle_beta   90.00
_cell.angle_gamma   90.00
#
_symmetry.space_group_name_H-M   'P 1'
#
loop_
_entity.id
_entity.type
_entity.pdbx_description
1 polymer ?
#
loop_
_entity_poly.entity_id
_entity_poly.type
_entity_poly.pdbx_seq_one_letter_code
_entity_poly.pdbx_strand_id
1 'polypeptide(L)' 'ALSRTFPVTEAHKIDFRAEIFNVFNHARFLNPGSGILPTATMNSPAFGQITSARDPRIMQFALKYSF' A
#
# COMPACT_ATOMS: atom_id res chain seq x y z
N ALA A 1 1.91 -11.10 -4.69
CA ALA A 1 3.04 -11.33 -3.77
C ALA A 1 4.01 -12.30 -4.45
N LEU A 2 5.32 -12.08 -4.31
CA LEU A 2 6.36 -13.01 -4.72
C LEU A 2 6.98 -13.63 -3.47
N SER A 3 7.16 -14.95 -3.46
CA SER A 3 7.80 -15.64 -2.34
C SER A 3 8.78 -16.70 -2.83
N ARG A 4 9.90 -16.85 -2.12
CA ARG A 4 10.90 -17.88 -2.38
C ARG A 4 11.46 -18.43 -1.08
N THR A 5 11.54 -19.76 -1.00
CA THR A 5 12.25 -20.47 0.06
C THR A 5 13.69 -20.74 -0.37
N PHE A 6 14.63 -20.43 0.51
CA PHE A 6 16.05 -20.72 0.38
C PHE A 6 16.41 -21.78 1.41
N PRO A 7 16.65 -23.04 1.00
CA PRO A 7 17.21 -24.05 1.90
C PRO A 7 18.66 -23.67 2.20
N VAL A 8 19.00 -23.55 3.48
CA VAL A 8 20.37 -23.27 3.93
C VAL A 8 21.07 -24.59 4.25
N THR A 9 20.41 -25.44 5.04
CA THR A 9 20.81 -26.84 5.31
C THR A 9 19.55 -27.70 5.45
N GLU A 10 19.68 -29.00 5.74
CA GLU A 10 18.54 -29.94 5.82
C GLU A 10 17.47 -29.54 6.84
N ALA A 11 17.88 -28.96 7.99
CA ALA A 11 16.96 -28.47 9.02
C ALA A 11 16.64 -26.96 8.85
N HIS A 12 17.50 -26.20 8.19
CA HIS A 12 17.43 -24.74 8.18
C HIS A 12 16.92 -24.18 6.86
N LYS A 13 15.89 -23.34 6.93
CA LYS A 13 15.31 -22.65 5.76
C LYS A 13 14.99 -21.19 6.03
N ILE A 14 15.05 -20.41 4.96
CA ILE A 14 14.68 -19.00 4.93
C ILE A 14 13.56 -18.81 3.92
N ASP A 15 12.39 -18.34 4.34
CA ASP A 15 11.31 -17.91 3.46
C ASP A 15 11.37 -16.38 3.30
N PHE A 16 11.63 -15.92 2.07
CA PHE A 16 11.57 -14.51 1.71
C PHE A 16 10.29 -14.23 0.94
N ARG A 17 9.61 -13.13 1.28
CA ARG A 17 8.42 -12.65 0.58
C ARG A 17 8.56 -11.16 0.28
N ALA A 18 8.22 -10.78 -0.94
CA ALA A 18 8.13 -9.40 -1.40
C ALA A 18 6.72 -9.12 -1.91
N GLU A 19 6.16 -7.98 -1.51
CA GLU A 19 4.85 -7.54 -1.97
C GLU A 19 4.91 -6.08 -2.38
N ILE A 20 4.23 -5.76 -3.48
CA ILE A 20 4.13 -4.41 -4.00
C ILE A 20 2.65 -4.13 -4.23
N PHE A 21 2.15 -3.09 -3.57
CA PHE A 21 0.83 -2.51 -3.81
C PHE A 21 0.98 -1.27 -4.67
N ASN A 22 0.03 -1.04 -5.58
CA ASN A 22 0.09 0.04 -6.56
C ASN A 22 1.41 0.04 -7.36
N VAL A 23 1.68 -1.07 -8.06
CA VAL A 23 2.94 -1.33 -8.80
C VAL A 23 3.33 -0.17 -9.72
N PHE A 24 2.37 0.40 -10.44
CA PHE A 24 2.57 1.51 -11.38
C PHE A 24 2.53 2.90 -10.72
N ASN A 25 2.35 2.98 -9.40
CA ASN A 25 2.19 4.21 -8.64
C ASN A 25 1.07 5.14 -9.21
N HIS A 26 -0.05 4.55 -9.61
CA HIS A 26 -1.19 5.29 -10.13
C HIS A 26 -1.95 5.98 -8.99
N ALA A 27 -2.20 7.28 -9.11
CA ALA A 27 -2.96 8.03 -8.12
C ALA A 27 -4.44 7.63 -8.18
N ARG A 28 -4.98 7.13 -7.07
CA ARG A 28 -6.39 6.74 -6.94
C ARG A 28 -7.09 7.70 -6.00
N PHE A 29 -7.63 8.77 -6.57
CA PHE A 29 -8.35 9.79 -5.84
C PHE A 29 -9.63 9.22 -5.19
N LEU A 30 -9.94 9.68 -3.99
CA LEU A 30 -11.19 9.35 -3.30
C LEU A 30 -12.30 10.30 -3.75
N ASN A 31 -13.53 9.99 -3.34
CA ASN A 31 -14.67 10.87 -3.58
C ASN A 31 -14.49 12.20 -2.82
N PRO A 32 -15.07 13.31 -3.33
CA PRO A 32 -15.14 14.57 -2.59
C PRO A 32 -15.74 14.39 -1.20
N GLY A 33 -15.18 15.07 -0.19
CA GLY A 33 -15.58 14.95 1.21
C GLY A 33 -15.06 13.71 1.94
N SER A 34 -14.33 12.81 1.27
CA SER A 34 -13.72 11.63 1.91
C SER A 34 -12.38 11.94 2.61
N GLY A 35 -11.87 13.15 2.46
CA GLY A 35 -10.64 13.62 3.12
C GLY A 35 -10.91 14.33 4.45
N ILE A 36 -9.87 14.86 5.07
CA ILE A 36 -9.96 15.58 6.36
C ILE A 36 -10.78 16.88 6.20
N LEU A 37 -10.75 17.48 5.01
CA LEU A 37 -11.48 18.71 4.72
C LEU A 37 -12.88 18.38 4.16
N PRO A 38 -13.94 19.06 4.63
CA PRO A 38 -15.28 18.90 4.09
C PRO A 38 -15.37 19.54 2.71
N THR A 39 -15.11 18.81 1.63
CA THR A 39 -15.17 19.36 0.25
C THR A 39 -16.48 19.08 -0.49
N ALA A 40 -17.39 18.33 0.13
CA ALA A 40 -18.69 17.97 -0.45
C ALA A 40 -19.82 18.97 -0.14
N THR A 41 -19.58 19.97 0.72
CA THR A 41 -20.57 20.97 1.12
C THR A 41 -20.38 22.28 0.36
N MET A 42 -21.46 22.87 -0.15
CA MET A 42 -21.39 24.09 -0.98
C MET A 42 -20.81 25.31 -0.26
N ASN A 43 -20.91 25.37 1.07
CA ASN A 43 -20.36 26.46 1.88
C ASN A 43 -18.88 26.25 2.24
N SER A 44 -18.25 25.17 1.75
CA SER A 44 -16.85 24.91 2.01
C SER A 44 -15.95 25.78 1.13
N PRO A 45 -14.90 26.41 1.69
CA PRO A 45 -13.89 27.10 0.88
C PRO A 45 -13.12 26.15 -0.04
N ALA A 46 -13.17 24.84 0.20
CA ALA A 46 -12.56 23.79 -0.61
C ALA A 46 -13.59 22.99 -1.44
N PHE A 47 -14.81 23.53 -1.62
CA PHE A 47 -15.86 22.87 -2.40
C PHE A 47 -15.38 22.52 -3.82
N GLY A 48 -15.73 21.32 -4.28
CA GLY A 48 -15.36 20.83 -5.62
C GLY A 48 -13.91 20.34 -5.75
N GLN A 49 -13.09 20.43 -4.70
CA GLN A 49 -11.72 19.92 -4.70
C GLN A 49 -11.65 18.50 -4.12
N ILE A 50 -10.80 17.66 -4.72
CA ILE A 50 -10.46 16.35 -4.16
C ILE A 50 -9.10 16.47 -3.47
N THR A 51 -9.08 16.31 -2.15
CA THR A 51 -7.89 16.54 -1.31
C THR A 51 -7.30 15.25 -0.74
N SER A 52 -7.79 14.09 -1.18
CA SER A 52 -7.39 12.78 -0.64
C SER A 52 -7.29 11.74 -1.74
N ALA A 53 -6.32 10.84 -1.58
CA ALA A 53 -6.11 9.68 -2.42
C ALA A 53 -5.89 8.43 -1.54
N ARG A 54 -6.08 7.26 -2.13
CA ARG A 54 -5.69 5.99 -1.50
C ARG A 54 -4.17 5.88 -1.38
N ASP A 55 -3.74 4.86 -0.64
CA ASP A 55 -2.32 4.60 -0.40
C ASP A 55 -1.48 4.60 -1.69
N PRO A 56 -0.30 5.24 -1.64
CA PRO A 56 0.62 5.28 -2.78
C PRO A 56 1.26 3.89 -2.98
N ARG A 57 2.28 3.80 -3.85
CA ARG A 57 3.05 2.56 -3.97
C ARG A 57 3.67 2.17 -2.63
N ILE A 58 3.31 0.98 -2.14
CA ILE A 58 3.89 0.39 -0.93
C ILE A 58 4.66 -0.86 -1.35
N MET A 59 5.92 -0.95 -0.94
CA MET A 59 6.74 -2.15 -1.08
C MET A 59 7.03 -2.67 0.32
N GLN A 60 6.69 -3.93 0.57
CA GLN A 60 6.92 -4.58 1.84
C GLN A 60 7.65 -5.91 1.65
N PHE A 61 8.51 -6.21 2.62
CA PHE A 61 9.35 -7.39 2.61
C PHE A 61 9.18 -8.11 3.94
N ALA A 62 9.13 -9.44 3.87
CA ALA A 62 9.09 -10.31 5.03
C ALA A 62 10.14 -11.40 4.89
N LEU A 63 10.78 -11.70 6.02
CA LEU A 63 11.76 -12.78 6.14
C LEU A 63 11.32 -13.67 7.29
N LYS A 64 11.23 -14.97 7.03
CA LYS A 64 10.98 -15.98 8.07
C LYS A 64 12.12 -16.99 8.07
N TYR A 65 12.71 -17.21 9.22
CA TYR A 65 13.69 -18.26 9.45
C TYR A 65 13.02 -19.44 10.16
N SER A 66 13.38 -20.67 9.78
CA SER A 66 12.91 -21.89 10.44
C SER A 66 14.06 -22.89 10.55
N PHE A 67 14.08 -23.62 11.67
CA PHE A 67 15.07 -24.60 12.07
C PHE A 67 14.39 -25.91 12.50
#